data_AF-A0A965VZB5-F1
#
_entry.id   AF-A0A965VZB5-F1
#
_cell.length_a   1.000
_cell.length_b   1.000
_cell.length_c   1.000
_cell.angle_alpha   90.00
_cell.angle_beta   90.00
_cell.angle_gamma   90.00
#
_symmetry.space_group_name_H-M   'P 1'
#
loop_
_entity.id
_entity.type
_entity.pdbx_description
1 polymer ?
#
loop_
_entity_poly.entity_id
_entity_poly.type
_entity_poly.pdbx_seq_one_letter_code
_entity_poly.pdbx_strand_id
1 'polypeptide(L)'
;MVVCGGDGTLHLALNALPSLDIPLAVIPMGTGNDFAHYLAVTKPEQALAVIRNCAPVNMDMGTIELSDGSVFRFAGIASCGFDAQVNERANTYRGPAGTLKY
;
A
#
# COMPACT_ATOMS: atom_id res chain seq x y z
N MET A 1 11.57 -1.88 -8.70
CA MET A 1 10.27 -1.61 -9.34
C MET A 1 9.72 -0.29 -8.80
N VAL A 2 9.13 0.55 -9.65
CA VAL A 2 8.49 1.81 -9.21
C VAL A 2 6.99 1.73 -9.49
N VAL A 3 6.20 2.02 -8.47
CA VAL A 3 4.74 2.00 -8.53
C VAL A 3 4.22 3.43 -8.47
N CYS A 4 3.42 3.82 -9.45
CA CYS A 4 2.77 5.13 -9.49
C CYS A 4 1.27 4.93 -9.22
N GLY A 5 0.79 5.30 -8.04
CA GLY A 5 -0.58 5.01 -7.64
C GLY A 5 -0.83 5.21 -6.15
N GLY A 6 -1.89 4.60 -5.65
CA GLY A 6 -2.21 4.52 -4.22
C GLY A 6 -1.95 3.14 -3.63
N ASP A 7 -2.46 2.89 -2.42
CA ASP A 7 -2.18 1.65 -1.68
C ASP A 7 -2.65 0.38 -2.40
N GLY A 8 -3.77 0.45 -3.14
CA GLY A 8 -4.25 -0.67 -3.96
C GLY A 8 -3.28 -1.06 -5.09
N THR A 9 -2.65 -0.07 -5.74
CA THR A 9 -1.64 -0.33 -6.78
C THR A 9 -0.38 -0.92 -6.17
N LEU A 10 0.03 -0.41 -5.00
CA LEU A 10 1.14 -0.97 -4.24
C LEU A 10 0.89 -2.43 -3.85
N HIS A 11 -0.32 -2.76 -3.38
CA HIS A 11 -0.70 -4.11 -2.99
C HIS A 11 -0.61 -5.09 -4.18
N LEU A 12 -1.11 -4.69 -5.35
CA LEU A 12 -0.99 -5.49 -6.58
C LEU A 12 0.47 -5.71 -6.96
N ALA A 13 1.28 -4.65 -6.88
CA ALA A 13 2.69 -4.71 -7.24
C ALA A 13 3.47 -5.63 -6.28
N LEU A 14 3.20 -5.56 -4.98
CA LEU A 14 3.81 -6.42 -3.95
C LEU A 14 3.53 -7.91 -4.20
N ASN A 15 2.31 -8.25 -4.62
CA ASN A 15 1.93 -9.63 -4.93
C ASN A 15 2.44 -10.08 -6.31
N ALA A 16 2.70 -9.16 -7.23
CA ALA A 16 3.29 -9.46 -8.54
C ALA A 16 4.82 -9.61 -8.51
N LEU A 17 5.49 -9.26 -7.41
CA LEU A 17 6.95 -9.35 -7.29
C LEU A 17 7.41 -10.83 -7.33
N PRO A 18 8.35 -11.18 -8.24
CA PRO A 18 8.86 -12.54 -8.33
C PRO A 18 9.83 -12.89 -7.19
N SER A 19 10.49 -11.89 -6.59
CA SER A 19 11.33 -12.04 -5.40
C SER A 19 11.23 -10.79 -4.51
N LEU A 20 11.45 -10.97 -3.20
CA LEU A 20 11.54 -9.91 -2.21
C LEU A 20 12.88 -9.14 -2.26
N ASP A 21 13.87 -9.66 -3.00
CA ASP A 21 15.16 -8.98 -3.20
C ASP A 21 15.06 -7.78 -4.16
N ILE A 22 13.90 -7.60 -4.80
CA ILE A 22 13.66 -6.49 -5.73
C ILE A 22 13.10 -5.31 -4.94
N PRO A 23 13.83 -4.18 -4.85
CA PRO A 23 13.34 -3.00 -4.16
C PRO A 23 12.05 -2.47 -4.78
N LEU A 24 11.09 -2.12 -3.93
CA LEU A 24 9.82 -1.51 -4.30
C LEU A 24 9.80 -0.05 -3.87
N ALA A 25 9.52 0.85 -4.80
CA ALA A 25 9.33 2.26 -4.52
C ALA A 25 7.93 2.71 -4.93
N VAL A 26 7.35 3.64 -4.17
CA VAL A 26 6.03 4.21 -4.43
C VAL A 26 6.13 5.70 -4.77
N ILE A 27 5.43 6.11 -5.82
CA ILE A 27 5.16 7.51 -6.15
C ILE A 27 3.67 7.74 -5.85
N PRO A 28 3.33 8.52 -4.81
CA PRO A 28 1.95 8.71 -4.38
C PRO A 28 1.17 9.47 -5.45
N MET A 29 0.19 8.80 -6.05
CA MET A 29 -0.73 9.36 -7.05
C MET A 29 -2.20 9.00 -6.76
N GLY A 30 -2.47 8.30 -5.66
CA GLY A 30 -3.81 7.94 -5.21
C GLY A 30 -4.45 8.97 -4.29
N THR A 31 -5.70 8.71 -3.90
CA THR A 31 -6.46 9.51 -2.92
C THR A 31 -6.19 9.09 -1.46
N GLY A 32 -5.99 7.79 -1.22
CA GLY A 32 -5.43 7.23 0.00
C GLY A 32 -4.04 6.69 -0.32
N ASN A 33 -3.01 7.27 0.32
CA ASN A 33 -1.62 6.88 0.16
C ASN A 33 -1.03 6.59 1.55
N ASP A 34 -1.71 5.77 2.33
CA ASP A 34 -1.38 5.52 3.74
C ASP A 34 0.05 4.97 3.87
N PHE A 35 0.48 4.12 2.92
CA PHE A 35 1.85 3.63 2.89
C PHE A 35 2.87 4.75 2.62
N ALA A 36 2.55 5.68 1.73
CA ALA A 36 3.41 6.81 1.42
C ALA A 36 3.46 7.82 2.60
N HIS A 37 2.35 7.98 3.32
CA HIS A 37 2.28 8.73 4.57
C HIS A 37 3.14 8.10 5.66
N TYR A 38 3.09 6.77 5.82
CA TYR A 38 3.92 6.03 6.77
C TYR A 38 5.41 6.23 6.49
N LEU A 39 5.81 6.26 5.21
CA LEU A 39 7.18 6.53 4.80
C LEU A 39 7.59 8.01 4.80
N ALA A 40 6.68 8.92 5.16
CA ALA A 40 6.85 10.37 5.05
C ALA A 40 7.20 10.86 3.62
N VAL A 41 6.79 10.11 2.59
CA VAL A 41 6.97 10.43 1.17
C VAL A 41 5.60 10.77 0.58
N THR A 42 5.11 11.98 0.88
CA THR A 42 3.72 12.36 0.56
C THR A 42 3.54 13.04 -0.78
N LYS A 43 4.65 13.45 -1.42
CA LYS A 43 4.64 14.13 -2.73
C LYS A 43 5.45 13.36 -3.77
N PRO A 44 5.05 13.39 -5.05
CA PRO A 44 5.82 12.77 -6.14
C PRO A 44 7.28 13.23 -6.18
N GLU A 45 7.55 14.52 -5.98
CA GLU A 45 8.91 15.06 -6.05
C GLU A 45 9.81 14.50 -4.94
N GLN A 46 9.24 14.25 -3.76
CA GLN A 46 9.93 13.59 -2.64
C GLN A 46 10.23 12.13 -3.00
N ALA A 47 9.26 11.41 -3.58
CA ALA A 47 9.47 10.04 -4.01
C ALA A 47 10.60 9.93 -5.04
N LEU A 48 10.63 10.81 -6.05
CA LEU A 48 11.72 10.85 -7.01
C LEU A 48 13.08 11.18 -6.36
N ALA A 49 13.11 12.07 -5.37
CA ALA A 49 14.34 12.38 -4.65
C ALA A 49 14.85 11.17 -3.85
N VAL A 50 13.97 10.47 -3.13
CA VAL A 50 14.30 9.25 -2.38
C VAL A 50 14.81 8.15 -3.32
N ILE A 51 14.09 7.89 -4.42
CA ILE A 51 14.47 6.86 -5.40
C ILE A 51 15.86 7.13 -5.99
N ARG A 52 16.22 8.40 -6.22
CA ARG A 52 17.52 8.76 -6.81
C ARG A 52 18.67 8.77 -5.80
N ASN A 53 18.40 9.19 -4.57
CA ASN A 53 19.46 9.59 -3.64
C ASN A 53 19.60 8.65 -2.43
N CYS A 54 18.67 7.72 -2.23
CA CYS A 54 18.66 6.83 -1.07
C CYS A 54 18.82 5.37 -1.49
N ALA A 55 19.42 4.57 -0.61
CA ALA A 55 19.45 3.12 -0.74
C ALA A 55 18.11 2.52 -0.27
N PRO A 56 17.69 1.38 -0.85
CA PRO A 56 16.57 0.60 -0.32
C PRO A 56 16.80 0.20 1.14
N VAL A 57 15.73 0.18 1.92
CA VAL A 57 15.72 -0.32 3.29
C VAL A 57 14.83 -1.55 3.36
N ASN A 58 15.20 -2.50 4.22
CA ASN A 58 14.37 -3.66 4.48
C ASN A 58 13.15 -3.25 5.31
N MET A 59 12.02 -3.84 4.99
CA MET A 59 10.74 -3.62 5.68
C MET A 59 10.06 -4.96 5.89
N ASP A 60 9.46 -5.13 7.06
CA ASP A 60 8.67 -6.31 7.38
C ASP A 60 7.37 -6.33 6.56
N MET A 61 6.94 -7.54 6.22
CA MET A 61 5.74 -7.79 5.43
C MET A 61 4.97 -8.96 6.03
N GLY A 62 3.65 -8.86 6.00
CA GLY A 62 2.78 -9.96 6.39
C GLY A 62 2.44 -10.86 5.21
N THR A 63 2.25 -12.15 5.49
CA THR A 63 1.75 -13.15 4.54
C THR A 63 0.50 -13.82 5.08
N ILE A 64 -0.49 -14.01 4.21
CA ILE A 64 -1.70 -14.77 4.49
C ILE A 64 -1.69 -15.98 3.56
N GLU A 65 -1.71 -17.16 4.13
CA GLU A 65 -1.89 -18.41 3.39
C GLU A 65 -3.35 -18.85 3.53
N LEU A 66 -4.00 -19.07 2.39
CA LEU A 66 -5.37 -19.57 2.33
C LEU A 66 -5.39 -21.10 2.33
N SER A 67 -6.55 -21.67 2.65
CA SER A 67 -6.75 -23.12 2.70
C SER A 67 -6.54 -23.82 1.35
N ASP A 68 -6.60 -23.09 0.23
CA ASP A 68 -6.32 -23.60 -1.11
C ASP A 68 -4.82 -23.55 -1.48
N GLY A 69 -3.97 -23.10 -0.56
CA GLY A 69 -2.53 -22.93 -0.75
C GLY A 69 -2.12 -21.60 -1.39
N SER A 70 -3.06 -20.71 -1.71
CA SER A 70 -2.74 -19.39 -2.23
C SER A 70 -2.12 -18.51 -1.14
N VAL A 71 -1.03 -17.80 -1.48
CA VAL A 71 -0.33 -16.90 -0.56
C VAL A 71 -0.48 -15.45 -1.02
N PHE A 72 -0.99 -14.61 -0.12
CA PHE A 72 -1.12 -13.18 -0.31
C PHE A 72 -0.16 -12.42 0.61
N ARG A 73 0.40 -11.34 0.09
CA ARG A 73 1.33 -10.46 0.79
C ARG A 73 0.67 -9.12 1.09
N PHE A 74 0.97 -8.55 2.25
CA PHE A 74 0.52 -7.21 2.62
C PHE A 74 1.60 -6.44 3.37
N ALA A 75 1.65 -5.12 3.13
CA ALA A 75 2.49 -4.18 3.85
C ALA A 75 1.57 -3.15 4.50
N GLY A 76 1.43 -3.21 5.83
CA GLY A 76 0.45 -2.45 6.58
C GLY A 76 -0.43 -3.36 7.43
N ILE A 77 -1.75 -3.30 7.25
CA ILE A 77 -2.72 -4.01 8.08
C ILE A 77 -3.56 -4.94 7.21
N ALA A 78 -3.78 -6.16 7.68
CA ALA A 78 -4.82 -7.05 7.17
C ALA A 78 -5.88 -7.25 8.24
N SER A 79 -7.14 -7.05 7.89
CA SER A 79 -8.29 -7.25 8.78
C SER A 79 -9.35 -8.13 8.10
N CYS A 80 -10.06 -8.92 8.91
CA CYS A 80 -11.16 -9.78 8.46
C CYS A 80 -12.38 -9.56 9.36
N GLY A 81 -13.57 -9.46 8.77
CA GLY A 81 -14.83 -9.28 9.50
C GLY A 81 -15.43 -7.88 9.34
N PHE A 82 -15.93 -7.32 10.44
CA PHE A 82 -16.73 -6.09 10.44
C PHE A 82 -15.98 -4.86 9.89
N ASP A 83 -14.70 -4.70 10.25
CA ASP A 83 -13.88 -3.56 9.80
C ASP A 83 -13.69 -3.54 8.28
N ALA A 84 -13.63 -4.70 7.63
CA ALA A 84 -13.53 -4.80 6.17
C ALA A 84 -14.81 -4.30 5.48
N GLN A 85 -15.99 -4.59 6.05
CA GLN A 85 -17.27 -4.11 5.52
C GLN A 85 -17.43 -2.60 5.68
N VAL A 86 -16.91 -2.04 6.78
CA VAL A 86 -16.90 -0.58 6.99
C VAL A 86 -15.95 0.09 5.99
N ASN A 87 -14.75 -0.45 5.78
CA ASN A 87 -13.79 0.10 4.83
C ASN A 87 -14.31 0.05 3.37
N GLU A 88 -14.99 -1.04 2.98
CA GLU A 88 -15.65 -1.14 1.67
C GLU A 88 -16.77 -0.10 1.49
N ARG A 89 -17.55 0.15 2.54
CA ARG A 89 -18.56 1.23 2.57
C ARG A 89 -17.93 2.63 2.51
N ALA A 90 -16.81 2.86 3.19
CA ALA A 90 -16.10 4.14 3.15
C ALA A 90 -15.53 4.46 1.76
N ASN A 91 -15.08 3.42 1.03
CA ASN A 91 -14.60 3.52 -0.35
C ASN A 91 -15.73 3.78 -1.36
N THR A 92 -16.94 3.31 -1.11
CA THR A 92 -18.12 3.59 -1.94
C THR A 92 -18.85 4.90 -1.56
N TYR A 93 -18.50 5.52 -0.43
CA TYR A 93 -19.09 6.77 0.05
C TYR A 93 -18.60 7.99 -0.73
N ARG A 94 -19.55 8.69 -1.37
CA ARG A 94 -19.33 9.91 -2.19
C ARG A 94 -19.50 11.24 -1.43
N GLY A 95 -19.68 11.21 -0.11
CA GLY A 95 -19.77 12.41 0.73
C GLY A 95 -18.41 12.96 1.20
N PRO A 96 -18.38 13.94 2.13
CA PRO A 96 -17.15 14.61 2.54
C PRO A 96 -16.10 13.64 3.11
N ALA A 97 -14.83 13.86 2.75
CA ALA A 97 -13.71 13.02 3.16
C ALA A 97 -13.19 13.38 4.57
N GLY A 98 -12.63 12.40 5.30
CA GLY A 98 -11.99 12.58 6.60
C GLY A 98 -12.46 11.56 7.65
N THR A 99 -12.20 11.83 8.94
CA THR A 99 -12.57 11.00 10.11
C THR A 99 -14.08 10.70 10.20
N LEU A 100 -14.92 11.41 9.44
CA LEU A 100 -16.35 11.15 9.30
C LEU A 100 -16.69 9.90 8.48
N LYS A 101 -15.72 9.31 7.78
CA LYS A 101 -15.91 8.05 7.01
C LYS A 101 -15.67 6.78 7.83
N TYR A 102 -15.06 6.89 9.02
CA TYR A 102 -14.72 5.77 9.91
C TYR A 102 -15.64 5.75 11.13
#